data_AF-A0A382Q1G6-F1
#
_entry.id   AF-A0A382Q1G6-F1
#
_cell.length_a   1.000
_cell.length_b   1.000
_cell.length_c   1.000
_cell.angle_alpha   90.00
_cell.angle_beta   90.00
_cell.angle_gamma   90.00
#
_symmetry.space_group_name_H-M   'P 1'
#
loop_
_entity.id
_entity.type
_entity.pdbx_description
1 polymer ?
#
loop_
_entity_poly.entity_id
_entity_poly.type
_entity_poly.pdbx_seq_one_letter_code
_entity_poly.pdbx_strand_id
1 'polypeptide(L)' 'VRVLEGGFTSYGGVAAFGGPISTIAAFEDNSLVREALAEPGEGRVLVVAGGGSTRCAMVGGNLAEM' A
#
# COMPACT_ATOMS: atom_id res chain seq x y z
N VAL A 1 11.72 -16.01 -10.07
CA VAL A 1 11.34 -15.22 -8.87
C VAL A 1 12.19 -13.95 -8.81
N ARG A 2 11.62 -12.84 -8.36
CA ARG A 2 12.33 -11.58 -8.06
C ARG A 2 12.14 -11.29 -6.57
N VAL A 3 13.18 -10.79 -5.91
CA VAL A 3 13.14 -10.48 -4.47
C VAL A 3 13.43 -8.99 -4.32
N LEU A 4 12.57 -8.28 -3.58
CA LEU A 4 12.81 -6.89 -3.19
C LEU A 4 13.83 -6.86 -2.06
N GLU A 5 14.85 -6.02 -2.17
CA GLU A 5 15.85 -5.85 -1.12
C GLU A 5 15.31 -4.93 -0.02
N GLY A 6 15.01 -5.51 1.16
CA GLY A 6 14.83 -4.83 2.43
C GLY A 6 13.89 -3.60 2.44
N GLY A 7 13.96 -2.80 3.50
CA GLY A 7 13.33 -1.47 3.57
C GLY A 7 11.84 -1.41 3.95
N PHE A 8 11.16 -2.54 4.12
CA PHE A 8 9.76 -2.57 4.58
C PHE A 8 9.67 -2.91 6.07
N THR A 9 8.83 -2.17 6.78
CA THR A 9 8.40 -2.50 8.14
C THR A 9 6.98 -3.04 8.09
N SER A 10 6.71 -4.14 8.80
CA SER A 10 5.36 -4.69 8.90
C SER A 10 4.56 -3.95 9.97
N TYR A 11 3.45 -3.33 9.58
CA TYR A 11 2.56 -2.59 10.48
C TYR A 11 1.19 -3.25 10.67
N GLY A 12 0.79 -4.18 9.78
CA GLY A 12 -0.51 -4.85 9.84
C GLY A 12 -0.53 -6.06 10.79
N GLY A 13 -1.73 -6.55 11.11
CA GLY A 13 -1.92 -7.73 11.96
C GLY A 13 -1.73 -9.09 11.26
N VAL A 14 -1.55 -9.09 9.94
CA VAL A 14 -1.35 -10.30 9.13
C VAL A 14 0.13 -10.44 8.77
N ALA A 15 0.77 -11.51 9.26
CA ALA A 15 2.21 -11.73 9.10
C ALA A 15 2.64 -12.10 7.68
N ALA A 16 1.74 -12.66 6.86
CA ALA A 16 2.00 -13.04 5.48
C ALA A 16 0.73 -12.95 4.64
N PHE A 17 0.83 -12.35 3.46
CA PHE A 17 -0.26 -12.20 2.50
C PHE A 17 0.30 -12.27 1.06
N GLY A 18 -0.57 -12.53 0.09
CA GLY A 18 -0.19 -12.61 -1.32
C GLY A 18 -1.40 -12.63 -2.24
N GLY A 19 -1.20 -12.21 -3.49
CA GLY A 19 -2.26 -12.10 -4.49
C GLY A 19 -1.83 -11.31 -5.72
N PRO A 20 -2.75 -11.05 -6.66
CA PRO A 20 -2.46 -10.26 -7.84
C PRO A 20 -2.00 -8.85 -7.45
N ILE A 21 -0.92 -8.37 -8.07
CA ILE A 21 -0.34 -7.06 -7.75
C ILE A 21 -1.10 -5.97 -8.52
N SER A 22 -1.49 -4.92 -7.81
CA SER A 22 -1.94 -3.66 -8.39
C SER A 22 -1.00 -2.55 -7.94
N THR A 23 -0.67 -1.60 -8.81
CA THR A 23 0.34 -0.59 -8.54
C THR A 23 -0.21 0.82 -8.69
N ILE A 24 0.14 1.70 -7.77
CA ILE A 24 -0.12 3.14 -7.86
C ILE A 24 1.20 3.88 -7.67
N ALA A 25 1.47 4.85 -8.53
CA ALA A 25 2.52 5.83 -8.30
C ALA A 25 1.86 7.11 -7.77
N ALA A 26 2.27 7.53 -6.57
CA ALA A 26 1.70 8.70 -5.92
C ALA A 26 2.80 9.41 -5.13
N PHE A 27 2.87 10.74 -5.26
CA PHE A 27 3.87 11.55 -4.56
C PHE A 27 3.16 12.57 -3.70
N GLU A 28 3.23 12.37 -2.39
CA GLU A 28 2.66 13.24 -1.34
C GLU A 28 1.14 13.46 -1.36
N ASP A 29 0.44 12.78 -2.27
CA ASP A 29 -1.01 12.73 -2.37
C ASP A 29 -1.47 11.27 -2.24
N ASN A 30 -2.48 11.01 -1.40
CA ASN A 30 -3.02 9.66 -1.18
C ASN A 30 -4.41 9.46 -1.78
N SER A 31 -4.90 10.38 -2.62
CA SER A 31 -6.25 10.33 -3.18
C SER A 31 -6.47 9.06 -4.00
N LEU A 32 -5.50 8.71 -4.87
CA LEU A 32 -5.55 7.46 -5.65
C LEU A 32 -5.46 6.20 -4.77
N VAL A 33 -4.72 6.28 -3.65
CA VAL A 33 -4.63 5.16 -2.70
C VAL A 33 -5.97 4.93 -2.02
N ARG A 34 -6.66 6.01 -1.63
CA ARG A 34 -8.01 5.96 -1.04
C ARG A 34 -9.03 5.37 -1.99
N GLU A 35 -9.03 5.84 -3.24
CA GLU A 35 -9.95 5.35 -4.28
C GLU A 35 -9.77 3.84 -4.51
N ALA A 36 -8.52 3.38 -4.62
CA ALA A 36 -8.24 1.95 -4.78
C ALA A 36 -8.67 1.11 -3.57
N LEU A 37 -8.48 1.61 -2.34
CA LEU A 37 -8.94 0.90 -1.14
C LEU A 37 -10.47 0.84 -1.02
N ALA A 38 -11.21 1.76 -1.66
CA ALA A 38 -12.66 1.76 -1.66
C ALA A 38 -13.27 0.73 -2.64
N GLU A 39 -12.48 0.21 -3.59
CA GLU A 39 -12.91 -0.84 -4.51
C GLU A 39 -12.77 -2.24 -3.86
N PRO A 40 -13.59 -3.22 -4.27
CA PRO A 40 -13.41 -4.61 -3.86
C PRO A 40 -11.97 -5.09 -4.08
N GLY A 41 -11.31 -5.52 -3.00
CA GLY A 41 -9.92 -5.93 -3.06
C GLY A 41 -9.68 -7.24 -3.81
N GLU A 42 -10.63 -8.17 -3.80
CA GLU A 42 -10.55 -9.48 -4.47
C GLU A 42 -9.23 -10.25 -4.21
N GLY A 43 -8.64 -10.05 -3.02
CA GLY A 43 -7.35 -10.65 -2.63
C GLY A 43 -6.12 -10.02 -3.30
N ARG A 44 -6.24 -8.87 -3.96
CA ARG A 44 -5.12 -8.14 -4.56
C ARG A 44 -4.17 -7.56 -3.51
N VAL A 45 -2.91 -7.38 -3.91
CA VAL A 45 -1.90 -6.66 -3.15
C VAL A 45 -1.64 -5.31 -3.83
N LEU A 46 -2.00 -4.22 -3.16
CA LEU A 46 -1.73 -2.87 -3.64
C LEU A 46 -0.31 -2.44 -3.24
N VAL A 47 0.52 -2.13 -4.24
CA VAL A 47 1.88 -1.61 -4.07
C VAL A 47 1.90 -0.13 -4.45
N VAL A 48 2.25 0.73 -3.48
CA VAL A 48 2.28 2.19 -3.68
C VAL A 48 3.71 2.69 -3.79
N ALA A 49 4.06 3.24 -4.95
CA ALA A 49 5.33 3.93 -5.16
C ALA A 49 5.23 5.38 -4.66
N GLY A 50 5.55 5.57 -3.37
CA GLY A 50 5.50 6.87 -2.65
C GLY A 50 6.67 7.83 -2.90
N GLY A 51 7.62 7.48 -3.77
CA GLY A 51 8.87 8.22 -3.97
C GLY A 51 9.81 8.26 -2.77
N GLY A 52 9.57 7.46 -1.72
CA GLY A 52 10.37 7.44 -0.50
C GLY A 52 10.18 8.65 0.42
N SER A 53 9.18 9.51 0.16
CA SER A 53 8.89 10.66 1.02
C SER A 53 8.32 10.21 2.36
N THR A 54 8.87 10.74 3.45
CA THR A 54 8.33 10.58 4.81
C THR A 54 7.53 11.81 5.27
N ARG A 55 7.33 12.80 4.39
CA ARG A 55 6.65 14.06 4.72
C ARG A 55 5.14 13.92 4.85
N CYS A 56 4.54 12.93 4.18
CA CYS A 56 3.11 12.68 4.16
C CYS A 56 2.83 11.18 4.26
N ALA A 57 1.84 10.81 5.08
CA ALA A 57 1.41 9.42 5.19
C ALA A 57 0.52 9.03 4.00
N MET A 58 0.92 7.97 3.28
CA MET A 58 0.12 7.40 2.18
C MET A 58 -1.04 6.55 2.68
N VAL A 59 -0.89 5.95 3.86
CA VAL A 59 -1.91 5.17 4.57
C VAL A 59 -1.77 5.49 6.05
N GLY A 60 -2.89 5.67 6.76
CA GLY A 60 -2.89 5.93 8.21
C GLY A 60 -4.27 6.25 8.76
N GLY A 61 -4.41 6.18 10.09
CA GLY A 61 -5.67 6.43 10.79
C GLY A 61 -6.81 5.54 10.25
N ASN A 62 -7.93 6.18 9.92
CA ASN A 62 -9.17 5.53 9.45
C ASN A 62 -9.00 4.73 8.15
N LEU A 63 -7.92 4.90 7.39
CA LEU A 63 -7.72 4.19 6.12
C LEU A 63 -7.26 2.74 6.31
N ALA A 64 -6.77 2.38 7.50
CA ALA A 64 -6.35 1.01 7.81
C ALA A 64 -7.52 0.12 8.30
N GLU A 65 -8.67 0.70 8.63
CA GLU A 65 -9.88 -0.02 9.09
C GLU A 65 -10.93 -0.26 7.99
N MET A 66 -10.73 0.29 6.79
CA MET A 66 -11.67 0.18 5.66
C MET A 66 -11.53 -1.13 4.89
#